data_AF-A0A4V1F852-F1
#
_entry.id   AF-A0A4V1F852-F1
#
_cell.length_a   1.000
_cell.length_b   1.000
_cell.length_c   1.000
_cell.angle_alpha   90.00
_cell.angle_beta   90.00
_cell.angle_gamma   90.00
#
_symmetry.space_group_name_H-M   'P 1'
#
loop_
_entity.id
_entity.type
_entity.pdbx_description
1 polymer ?
#
loop_
_entity_poly.entity_id
_entity_poly.type
_entity_poly.pdbx_seq_one_letter_code
_entity_poly.pdbx_strand_id
1 'polypeptide(L)'
;MIDLSDIENAFIASLGEALTGSGMIANPPVARPNTRGITNTKGQTVEIRIKRGFPVSDAINDDMTAGRVLIVVGPESGMTRILKPLRSPPIITRTVPITMSVQVTDPTVMINGIATAGQVVGIGVGSTGYAYRCVGGETASVVAQSLASQINGAQVSMNQIYVPGGHKLIAGVVSDSFTSVEVARQVQAFRIAIYAPTPAIRDAIGRLISPTLMQVRRFELEYGVTNAPKYLNVWTDDATAKAGVFKRVERWGVEYPTNAVEQVPGVLFAGLNSSGKLVGQFHPDGPITIERIINVWTGCSNRFR
;
A
#
# COMPACT_ATOMS: atom_id res chain seq x y z
N MET A 1 -0.52 2.69 -6.10
CA MET A 1 -1.07 4.06 -5.97
C MET A 1 -2.45 3.90 -5.37
N ILE A 2 -2.78 4.65 -4.31
CA ILE A 2 -4.10 4.55 -3.69
C ILE A 2 -5.15 4.98 -4.71
N ASP A 3 -6.18 4.15 -4.90
CA ASP A 3 -7.28 4.43 -5.80
C ASP A 3 -8.65 4.38 -5.09
N LEU A 4 -9.72 4.59 -5.86
CA LEU A 4 -11.09 4.56 -5.33
C LEU A 4 -11.47 3.19 -4.75
N SER A 5 -10.90 2.10 -5.27
CA SER A 5 -11.20 0.76 -4.82
C SER A 5 -10.66 0.48 -3.42
N ASP A 6 -9.50 1.05 -3.09
CA ASP A 6 -8.93 0.94 -1.73
C ASP A 6 -9.86 1.58 -0.69
N ILE A 7 -10.45 2.73 -1.02
CA ILE A 7 -11.39 3.43 -0.14
C ILE A 7 -12.72 2.68 -0.04
N GLU A 8 -13.26 2.17 -1.15
CA GLU A 8 -14.44 1.30 -1.14
C GLU A 8 -14.23 0.10 -0.22
N ASN A 9 -13.07 -0.57 -0.34
CA ASN A 9 -12.73 -1.73 0.49
C ASN A 9 -12.59 -1.35 1.97
N ALA A 10 -12.01 -0.18 2.29
CA ALA A 10 -11.91 0.29 3.66
C ALA A 10 -13.29 0.53 4.29
N PHE A 11 -14.22 1.15 3.55
CA PHE A 11 -15.63 1.26 3.98
C PHE A 11 -16.27 -0.12 4.20
N ILE A 12 -16.12 -1.04 3.24
CA ILE A 12 -16.69 -2.38 3.35
C ILE A 12 -16.14 -3.12 4.57
N ALA A 13 -14.85 -3.00 4.86
CA ALA A 13 -14.24 -3.59 6.04
C ALA A 13 -14.82 -3.04 7.35
N SER A 14 -14.91 -1.70 7.49
CA SER A 14 -15.48 -1.07 8.69
C SER A 14 -16.96 -1.39 8.88
N LEU A 15 -17.74 -1.41 7.80
CA LEU A 15 -19.16 -1.78 7.85
C LEU A 15 -19.33 -3.28 8.15
N GLY A 16 -18.49 -4.13 7.56
CA GLY A 16 -18.50 -5.58 7.80
C GLY A 16 -18.26 -5.90 9.27
N GLU A 17 -17.25 -5.28 9.89
CA GLU A 17 -16.98 -5.43 11.32
C GLU A 17 -18.15 -4.97 12.18
N ALA A 18 -18.71 -3.79 11.90
CA ALA A 18 -19.81 -3.25 12.68
C ALA A 18 -21.11 -4.04 12.57
N LEU A 19 -21.47 -4.46 11.36
CA LEU A 19 -22.76 -5.08 11.05
C LEU A 19 -22.74 -6.61 11.17
N THR A 20 -21.59 -7.27 11.03
CA THR A 20 -21.50 -8.73 11.08
C THR A 20 -20.59 -9.25 12.20
N GLY A 21 -19.88 -8.37 12.91
CA GLY A 21 -18.97 -8.76 14.00
C GLY A 21 -17.72 -9.52 13.52
N SER A 22 -17.51 -9.64 12.20
CA SER A 22 -16.35 -10.31 11.61
C SER A 22 -15.60 -9.33 10.73
N GLY A 23 -14.35 -9.02 11.10
CA GLY A 23 -13.43 -8.25 10.28
C GLY A 23 -13.10 -9.02 9.01
N MET A 24 -13.28 -8.39 7.85
CA MET A 24 -13.13 -8.90 6.49
C MET A 24 -14.37 -9.60 5.90
N ILE A 25 -15.20 -8.80 5.21
CA ILE A 25 -15.93 -9.28 4.03
C ILE A 25 -14.97 -9.15 2.86
N ALA A 26 -14.34 -10.26 2.47
CA ALA A 26 -13.58 -10.33 1.23
C ALA A 26 -14.50 -10.04 0.04
N ASN A 27 -13.97 -9.45 -1.02
CA ASN A 27 -14.59 -9.47 -2.34
C ASN A 27 -14.28 -10.86 -2.94
N PRO A 28 -15.26 -11.69 -3.35
CA PRO A 28 -16.65 -11.38 -3.75
C PRO A 28 -17.65 -11.31 -2.57
N PRO A 29 -18.84 -10.71 -2.75
CA PRO A 29 -19.80 -10.44 -1.66
C PRO A 29 -20.21 -11.71 -0.92
N VAL A 30 -19.56 -11.97 0.22
CA VAL A 30 -19.94 -13.04 1.15
C VAL A 30 -21.13 -12.56 1.95
N ALA A 31 -22.26 -13.22 1.75
CA ALA A 31 -23.44 -13.02 2.56
C ALA A 31 -23.23 -13.64 3.94
N ARG A 32 -23.51 -12.88 5.00
CA ARG A 32 -23.33 -13.37 6.38
C ARG A 32 -24.56 -13.03 7.22
N PRO A 33 -25.00 -13.94 8.11
CA PRO A 33 -25.99 -13.61 9.12
C PRO A 33 -25.50 -12.43 9.97
N ASN A 34 -26.39 -11.50 10.27
CA ASN A 34 -26.07 -10.39 11.16
C ASN A 34 -25.87 -10.87 12.61
N THR A 35 -24.67 -10.66 13.17
CA THR A 35 -24.35 -11.00 14.57
C THR A 35 -24.90 -9.99 15.59
N ARG A 36 -25.39 -8.82 15.15
CA ARG A 36 -25.98 -7.74 15.96
C ARG A 36 -27.49 -7.85 16.17
N GLY A 37 -28.11 -8.97 15.80
CA GLY A 37 -29.49 -9.27 16.20
C GLY A 37 -30.58 -8.44 15.54
N ILE A 38 -30.33 -7.84 14.36
CA ILE A 38 -31.42 -7.25 13.57
C ILE A 38 -32.26 -8.40 13.03
N THR A 39 -33.54 -8.39 13.39
CA THR A 39 -34.51 -9.38 12.97
C THR A 39 -35.51 -8.80 11.98
N ASN A 40 -36.04 -9.65 11.10
CA ASN A 40 -37.16 -9.29 10.24
C ASN A 40 -38.49 -9.32 11.03
N THR A 41 -39.60 -8.99 10.37
CA THR A 41 -40.95 -9.00 10.98
C THR A 41 -41.37 -10.37 11.54
N LYS A 42 -40.66 -11.45 11.18
CA LYS A 42 -40.87 -12.81 11.66
C LYS A 42 -39.90 -13.22 12.78
N GLY A 43 -39.09 -12.29 13.30
CA GLY A 43 -38.10 -12.55 14.36
C GLY A 43 -36.84 -13.28 13.89
N GLN A 44 -36.64 -13.44 12.57
CA GLN A 44 -35.48 -14.14 12.02
C GLN A 44 -34.31 -13.18 11.80
N THR A 45 -33.08 -13.63 12.07
CA THR A 45 -31.86 -12.86 11.78
C THR A 45 -31.78 -12.49 10.30
N VAL A 46 -31.56 -11.20 10.03
CA VAL A 46 -31.40 -10.70 8.67
C VAL A 46 -29.97 -10.97 8.18
N GLU A 47 -29.84 -11.53 6.98
CA GLU A 47 -28.56 -11.70 6.30
C GLU A 47 -28.17 -10.39 5.59
N ILE A 48 -26.93 -9.95 5.78
CA ILE A 48 -26.41 -8.70 5.23
C ILE A 48 -25.32 -9.01 4.21
N ARG A 49 -25.44 -8.42 3.02
CA ARG A 49 -24.44 -8.45 1.95
C ARG A 49 -23.90 -7.06 1.74
N ILE A 50 -22.58 -6.93 1.70
CA ILE A 50 -21.91 -5.67 1.40
C ILE A 50 -21.05 -5.86 0.15
N LYS A 51 -21.19 -4.97 -0.84
CA LYS A 51 -20.41 -5.03 -2.07
C LYS A 51 -19.98 -3.65 -2.55
N ARG A 52 -18.95 -3.64 -3.40
CA ARG A 52 -18.46 -2.43 -4.07
C ARG A 52 -19.22 -2.11 -5.35
N GLY A 53 -19.17 -0.85 -5.77
CA GLY A 53 -19.62 -0.36 -7.07
C GLY A 53 -21.09 0.08 -7.13
N PHE A 54 -21.77 -0.31 -8.20
CA PHE A 54 -23.18 0.02 -8.46
C PHE A 54 -24.01 -1.27 -8.43
N PRO A 55 -25.21 -1.25 -7.84
CA PRO A 55 -26.07 -2.42 -7.91
C PRO A 55 -26.58 -2.64 -9.33
N VAL A 56 -26.71 -3.91 -9.71
CA VAL A 56 -27.49 -4.36 -10.86
C VAL A 56 -28.88 -4.75 -10.36
N SER A 57 -29.93 -4.46 -11.11
CA SER A 57 -31.33 -4.66 -10.71
C SER A 57 -31.62 -6.10 -10.27
N ASP A 58 -31.10 -7.10 -10.98
CA ASP A 58 -31.32 -8.52 -10.65
C ASP A 58 -30.78 -8.87 -9.26
N ALA A 59 -29.60 -8.39 -8.92
CA ALA A 59 -29.01 -8.63 -7.60
C ALA A 59 -29.80 -7.96 -6.46
N ILE A 60 -30.46 -6.83 -6.73
CA ILE A 60 -31.37 -6.23 -5.74
C ILE A 60 -32.59 -7.13 -5.58
N ASN A 61 -33.23 -7.53 -6.68
CA ASN A 61 -34.45 -8.34 -6.64
C ASN A 61 -34.23 -9.70 -5.96
N ASP A 62 -33.10 -10.37 -6.24
CA ASP A 62 -32.73 -11.64 -5.61
C ASP A 62 -32.57 -11.51 -4.10
N ASP A 63 -31.84 -10.49 -3.63
CA ASP A 63 -31.61 -10.27 -2.21
C ASP A 63 -32.91 -9.85 -1.50
N MET A 64 -33.76 -9.02 -2.13
CA MET A 64 -35.04 -8.59 -1.54
C MET A 64 -36.05 -9.75 -1.45
N THR A 65 -36.13 -10.61 -2.48
CA THR A 65 -36.97 -11.81 -2.48
C THR A 65 -36.53 -12.81 -1.42
N ALA A 66 -35.21 -12.93 -1.20
CA ALA A 66 -34.64 -13.75 -0.14
C ALA A 66 -34.75 -13.12 1.26
N GLY A 67 -35.31 -11.91 1.39
CA GLY A 67 -35.41 -11.20 2.67
C GLY A 67 -34.07 -10.73 3.25
N ARG A 68 -33.04 -10.63 2.39
CA ARG A 68 -31.69 -10.17 2.75
C ARG A 68 -31.59 -8.65 2.60
N VAL A 69 -30.54 -8.08 3.18
CA VAL A 69 -30.18 -6.68 2.96
C VAL A 69 -28.95 -6.61 2.07
N LEU A 70 -29.02 -5.75 1.07
CA LEU A 70 -27.89 -5.41 0.22
C LEU A 70 -27.41 -3.99 0.51
N ILE A 71 -26.14 -3.87 0.89
CA ILE A 71 -25.43 -2.60 1.04
C ILE A 71 -24.43 -2.48 -0.11
N VAL A 72 -24.48 -1.37 -0.81
CA VAL A 72 -23.55 -1.07 -1.90
C VAL A 72 -22.78 0.20 -1.59
N VAL A 73 -21.45 0.10 -1.63
CA VAL A 73 -20.52 1.21 -1.45
C VAL A 73 -19.92 1.57 -2.80
N GLY A 74 -19.97 2.84 -3.19
CA GLY A 74 -19.29 3.30 -4.40
C GLY A 74 -19.06 4.80 -4.45
N PRO A 75 -18.20 5.30 -5.35
CA PRO A 75 -17.97 6.73 -5.53
C PRO A 75 -19.22 7.41 -6.10
N GLU A 76 -19.48 8.63 -5.64
CA GLU A 76 -20.45 9.53 -6.27
C GLU A 76 -19.79 10.23 -7.46
N SER A 77 -20.42 10.12 -8.64
CA SER A 77 -19.89 10.73 -9.86
C SER A 77 -19.85 12.26 -9.75
N GLY A 78 -18.79 12.87 -10.29
CA GLY A 78 -18.63 14.33 -10.34
C GLY A 78 -18.32 15.01 -9.00
N MET A 79 -18.11 14.25 -7.92
CA MET A 79 -17.80 14.77 -6.59
C MET A 79 -16.31 14.73 -6.25
N THR A 80 -15.45 14.49 -7.24
CA THR A 80 -14.00 14.46 -7.05
C THR A 80 -13.43 15.87 -7.05
N ARG A 81 -12.59 16.18 -6.07
CA ARG A 81 -11.79 17.42 -6.05
C ARG A 81 -10.36 17.11 -5.64
N ILE A 82 -9.41 17.62 -6.41
CA ILE A 82 -7.99 17.54 -6.08
C ILE A 82 -7.62 18.73 -5.20
N LEU A 83 -6.91 18.46 -4.12
CA LEU A 83 -6.34 19.42 -3.19
C LEU A 83 -4.82 19.36 -3.26
N LYS A 84 -4.18 20.44 -2.80
CA LYS A 84 -2.73 20.48 -2.62
C LYS A 84 -2.31 19.43 -1.58
N PRO A 85 -1.16 18.76 -1.77
CA PRO A 85 -0.67 17.81 -0.80
C PRO A 85 -0.33 18.51 0.52
N LEU A 86 -0.45 17.77 1.61
CA LEU A 86 0.29 18.10 2.82
C LEU A 86 1.78 17.93 2.47
N ARG A 87 2.61 18.95 2.73
CA ARG A 87 4.06 18.86 2.55
C ARG A 87 4.62 17.84 3.55
N SER A 88 4.57 16.58 3.18
CA SER A 88 5.05 15.46 3.99
C SER A 88 6.38 15.00 3.41
N PRO A 89 7.40 14.75 4.26
CA PRO A 89 8.63 14.12 3.80
C PRO A 89 8.32 12.72 3.26
N PRO A 90 9.11 12.21 2.30
CA PRO A 90 9.04 10.83 1.86
C PRO A 90 9.15 9.87 3.05
N ILE A 91 8.26 8.89 3.10
CA ILE A 91 8.28 7.82 4.10
C ILE A 91 8.71 6.52 3.43
N ILE A 92 9.50 5.69 4.14
CA ILE A 92 9.79 4.34 3.69
C ILE A 92 8.53 3.50 3.90
N THR A 93 7.97 2.96 2.82
CA THR A 93 6.70 2.20 2.85
C THR A 93 6.91 0.72 2.80
N ARG A 94 7.98 0.26 2.14
CA ARG A 94 8.27 -1.15 1.98
C ARG A 94 9.76 -1.36 1.82
N THR A 95 10.29 -2.38 2.50
CA THR A 95 11.65 -2.87 2.29
C THR A 95 11.56 -4.28 1.75
N VAL A 96 12.33 -4.59 0.70
CA VAL A 96 12.46 -5.97 0.23
C VAL A 96 13.15 -6.77 1.34
N PRO A 97 12.54 -7.85 1.88
CA PRO A 97 13.17 -8.66 2.91
C PRO A 97 14.53 -9.18 2.44
N ILE A 98 15.55 -9.12 3.28
CA ILE A 98 16.86 -9.72 2.99
C ILE A 98 16.80 -11.20 3.36
N THR A 99 16.95 -12.06 2.36
CA THR A 99 16.86 -13.53 2.46
C THR A 99 18.19 -14.21 2.13
N MET A 100 19.15 -13.46 1.59
CA MET A 100 20.52 -13.90 1.39
C MET A 100 21.42 -13.39 2.52
N SER A 101 22.46 -14.14 2.83
CA SER A 101 23.52 -13.72 3.75
C SER A 101 24.88 -13.98 3.12
N VAL A 102 25.88 -13.23 3.60
CA VAL A 102 27.26 -13.38 3.14
C VAL A 102 28.18 -13.45 4.33
N GLN A 103 29.17 -14.34 4.26
CA GLN A 103 30.22 -14.50 5.25
C GLN A 103 31.57 -14.40 4.57
N VAL A 104 32.48 -13.63 5.17
CA VAL A 104 33.86 -13.49 4.70
C VAL A 104 34.77 -14.30 5.62
N THR A 105 35.54 -15.21 5.03
CA THR A 105 36.62 -15.98 5.67
C THR A 105 37.80 -15.91 4.73
N ASP A 106 38.67 -14.91 4.90
CA ASP A 106 39.75 -14.60 3.96
C ASP A 106 40.56 -15.86 3.58
N PRO A 107 40.83 -16.08 2.28
CA PRO A 107 40.54 -15.24 1.12
C PRO A 107 39.20 -15.58 0.40
N THR A 108 38.23 -16.12 1.12
CA THR A 108 36.99 -16.66 0.58
C THR A 108 35.76 -15.87 1.05
N VAL A 109 34.79 -15.68 0.16
CA VAL A 109 33.46 -15.16 0.48
C VAL A 109 32.43 -16.26 0.22
N MET A 110 31.62 -16.59 1.23
CA MET A 110 30.53 -17.56 1.12
C MET A 110 29.18 -16.84 1.10
N ILE A 111 28.35 -17.15 0.11
CA ILE A 111 27.00 -16.63 -0.06
C ILE A 111 25.99 -17.70 0.35
N ASN A 112 24.91 -17.35 1.04
CA ASN A 112 23.86 -18.29 1.42
C ASN A 112 22.47 -17.74 1.10
N GLY A 113 21.49 -18.65 1.00
CA GLY A 113 20.09 -18.32 0.78
C GLY A 113 19.65 -18.31 -0.67
N ILE A 114 18.41 -17.86 -0.87
CA ILE A 114 17.76 -17.70 -2.17
C ILE A 114 17.40 -16.22 -2.30
N ALA A 115 17.74 -15.62 -3.43
CA ALA A 115 17.51 -14.22 -3.68
C ALA A 115 16.02 -13.90 -3.82
N THR A 116 15.63 -12.76 -3.25
CA THR A 116 14.38 -12.09 -3.61
C THR A 116 14.70 -10.97 -4.61
N ALA A 117 13.80 -10.73 -5.57
CA ALA A 117 13.98 -9.65 -6.54
C ALA A 117 14.17 -8.29 -5.83
N GLY A 118 15.21 -7.54 -6.22
CA GLY A 118 15.57 -6.26 -5.60
C GLY A 118 16.61 -6.37 -4.48
N GLN A 119 17.17 -7.55 -4.22
CA GLN A 119 18.39 -7.69 -3.43
C GLN A 119 19.63 -7.43 -4.28
N VAL A 120 20.67 -6.91 -3.64
CA VAL A 120 21.99 -6.72 -4.24
C VAL A 120 23.03 -7.32 -3.31
N VAL A 121 23.85 -8.21 -3.85
CA VAL A 121 25.00 -8.81 -3.14
C VAL A 121 26.27 -8.16 -3.66
N GLY A 122 27.17 -7.78 -2.76
CA GLY A 122 28.42 -7.14 -3.13
C GLY A 122 29.63 -7.69 -2.40
N ILE A 123 30.78 -7.62 -3.07
CA ILE A 123 32.11 -7.92 -2.52
C ILE A 123 33.04 -6.75 -2.83
N GLY A 124 33.69 -6.21 -1.81
CA GLY A 124 34.82 -5.31 -1.94
C GLY A 124 36.13 -6.09 -1.87
N VAL A 125 36.97 -5.95 -2.90
CA VAL A 125 38.32 -6.52 -2.97
C VAL A 125 39.32 -5.36 -2.95
N GLY A 126 40.00 -5.16 -1.82
CA GLY A 126 40.86 -3.99 -1.63
C GLY A 126 40.05 -2.69 -1.70
N SER A 127 40.32 -1.84 -2.70
CA SER A 127 39.61 -0.56 -2.93
C SER A 127 38.49 -0.63 -3.96
N THR A 128 38.23 -1.80 -4.55
CA THR A 128 37.25 -1.96 -5.63
C THR A 128 36.04 -2.75 -5.15
N GLY A 129 34.84 -2.17 -5.29
CA GLY A 129 33.58 -2.81 -4.98
C GLY A 129 32.93 -3.42 -6.22
N TYR A 130 32.50 -4.67 -6.11
CA TYR A 130 31.73 -5.40 -7.12
C TYR A 130 30.34 -5.67 -6.56
N ALA A 131 29.31 -5.57 -7.40
CA ALA A 131 27.93 -5.74 -7.00
C ALA A 131 27.14 -6.50 -8.06
N TYR A 132 26.26 -7.38 -7.62
CA TYR A 132 25.33 -8.11 -8.47
C TYR A 132 23.91 -7.92 -7.95
N ARG A 133 23.03 -7.47 -8.84
CA ARG A 133 21.60 -7.29 -8.56
C ARG A 133 20.88 -8.59 -8.86
N CYS A 134 20.34 -9.21 -7.82
CA CYS A 134 19.75 -10.53 -7.92
C CYS A 134 18.36 -10.49 -8.54
N VAL A 135 18.05 -11.56 -9.28
CA VAL A 135 16.71 -11.90 -9.76
C VAL A 135 16.02 -12.79 -8.74
N GLY A 136 14.70 -12.64 -8.57
CA GLY A 136 13.94 -13.45 -7.62
C GLY A 136 14.03 -14.94 -7.93
N GLY A 137 14.39 -15.74 -6.93
CA GLY A 137 14.55 -17.19 -7.05
C GLY A 137 15.98 -17.66 -7.36
N GLU A 138 16.94 -16.76 -7.61
CA GLU A 138 18.33 -17.16 -7.83
C GLU A 138 18.93 -17.80 -6.57
N THR A 139 19.70 -18.86 -6.78
CA THR A 139 20.44 -19.53 -5.69
C THR A 139 21.77 -18.82 -5.43
N ALA A 140 22.31 -18.99 -4.22
CA ALA A 140 23.62 -18.47 -3.87
C ALA A 140 24.75 -18.87 -4.84
N SER A 141 24.66 -20.04 -5.49
CA SER A 141 25.64 -20.49 -6.49
C SER A 141 25.61 -19.64 -7.76
N VAL A 142 24.41 -19.31 -8.27
CA VAL A 142 24.25 -18.47 -9.46
C VAL A 142 24.74 -17.04 -9.19
N VAL A 143 24.39 -16.51 -8.01
CA VAL A 143 24.86 -15.19 -7.58
C VAL A 143 26.39 -15.17 -7.42
N ALA A 144 26.96 -16.22 -6.82
CA ALA A 144 28.40 -16.34 -6.64
C ALA A 144 29.15 -16.37 -7.99
N GLN A 145 28.65 -17.14 -8.96
CA GLN A 145 29.21 -17.21 -10.31
C GLN A 145 29.16 -15.84 -11.02
N SER A 146 28.02 -15.16 -10.93
CA SER A 146 27.81 -13.85 -11.57
C SER A 146 28.65 -12.73 -10.96
N LEU A 147 28.98 -12.84 -9.68
CA LEU A 147 29.84 -11.89 -8.98
C LEU A 147 31.32 -12.21 -9.21
N ALA A 148 31.71 -13.48 -9.19
CA ALA A 148 33.09 -13.91 -9.46
C ALA A 148 33.55 -13.55 -10.88
N SER A 149 32.65 -13.60 -11.88
CA SER A 149 32.98 -13.21 -13.26
C SER A 149 33.38 -11.73 -13.41
N GLN A 150 33.04 -10.89 -12.44
CA GLN A 150 33.42 -9.47 -12.41
C GLN A 150 34.80 -9.25 -11.76
N ILE A 151 35.31 -10.23 -11.00
CA ILE A 151 36.55 -10.12 -10.22
C ILE A 151 37.66 -10.88 -10.96
N ASN A 152 38.67 -10.15 -11.44
CA ASN A 152 39.76 -10.77 -12.17
C ASN A 152 40.52 -11.79 -11.30
N GLY A 153 40.67 -13.01 -11.80
CA GLY A 153 41.35 -14.11 -11.11
C GLY A 153 40.54 -14.80 -10.01
N ALA A 154 39.30 -14.37 -9.75
CA ALA A 154 38.44 -15.07 -8.78
C ALA A 154 38.04 -16.46 -9.30
N GLN A 155 37.93 -17.40 -8.37
CA GLN A 155 37.46 -18.76 -8.62
C GLN A 155 36.19 -18.98 -7.83
N VAL A 156 35.26 -19.76 -8.38
CA VAL A 156 33.99 -20.05 -7.71
C VAL A 156 33.85 -21.57 -7.50
N SER A 157 33.40 -21.95 -6.31
CA SER A 157 33.05 -23.33 -5.99
C SER A 157 31.72 -23.32 -5.26
N MET A 158 30.66 -23.78 -5.95
CA MET A 158 29.28 -23.68 -5.47
C MET A 158 28.92 -22.23 -5.08
N ASN A 159 28.71 -21.98 -3.79
CA ASN A 159 28.34 -20.68 -3.22
C ASN A 159 29.53 -19.91 -2.63
N GLN A 160 30.75 -20.37 -2.87
CA GLN A 160 31.98 -19.76 -2.37
C GLN A 160 32.77 -19.12 -3.51
N ILE A 161 33.23 -17.90 -3.29
CA ILE A 161 34.13 -17.16 -4.18
C ILE A 161 35.49 -17.07 -3.49
N TYR A 162 36.51 -17.64 -4.11
CA TYR A 162 37.91 -17.52 -3.71
C TYR A 162 38.57 -16.39 -4.49
N VAL A 163 39.20 -15.44 -3.80
CA VAL A 163 39.90 -14.31 -4.43
C VAL A 163 41.40 -14.40 -4.11
N PRO A 164 42.25 -14.80 -5.06
CA PRO A 164 43.69 -14.88 -4.84
C PRO A 164 44.30 -13.48 -4.59
N GLY A 165 45.47 -13.43 -3.95
CA GLY A 165 46.27 -12.20 -3.84
C GLY A 165 46.26 -11.49 -2.49
N GLY A 166 45.67 -12.09 -1.44
CA GLY A 166 45.78 -11.57 -0.06
C GLY A 166 45.10 -10.22 0.17
N HIS A 167 44.12 -9.88 -0.67
CA HIS A 167 43.35 -8.65 -0.53
C HIS A 167 42.45 -8.72 0.70
N LYS A 168 42.26 -7.58 1.37
CA LYS A 168 41.20 -7.45 2.37
C LYS A 168 39.84 -7.56 1.67
N LEU A 169 39.02 -8.49 2.13
CA LEU A 169 37.67 -8.68 1.62
C LEU A 169 36.64 -8.06 2.57
N ILE A 170 35.66 -7.39 1.99
CA ILE A 170 34.42 -7.00 2.66
C ILE A 170 33.27 -7.48 1.81
N ALA A 171 32.15 -7.88 2.41
CA ALA A 171 30.99 -8.29 1.65
C ALA A 171 29.71 -7.98 2.40
N GLY A 172 28.62 -7.82 1.65
CA GLY A 172 27.34 -7.45 2.22
C GLY A 172 26.19 -7.79 1.28
N VAL A 173 25.00 -7.85 1.87
CA VAL A 173 23.74 -7.92 1.14
C VAL A 173 22.92 -6.71 1.55
N VAL A 174 22.41 -6.00 0.56
CA VAL A 174 21.43 -4.95 0.75
C VAL A 174 20.19 -5.27 -0.06
N SER A 175 19.12 -4.58 0.23
CA SER A 175 17.90 -4.67 -0.55
C SER A 175 17.36 -3.29 -0.86
N ASP A 176 16.62 -3.22 -1.96
CA ASP A 176 15.91 -2.01 -2.29
C ASP A 176 14.80 -1.75 -1.28
N SER A 177 14.53 -0.46 -1.14
CA SER A 177 13.41 0.04 -0.37
C SER A 177 12.55 0.93 -1.26
N PHE A 178 11.30 1.14 -0.87
CA PHE A 178 10.38 2.01 -1.55
C PHE A 178 10.08 3.17 -0.64
N THR A 179 10.17 4.37 -1.20
CA THR A 179 9.71 5.59 -0.54
C THR A 179 8.43 6.07 -1.21
N SER A 180 7.55 6.66 -0.41
CA SER A 180 6.30 7.24 -0.87
C SER A 180 6.25 8.70 -0.46
N VAL A 181 5.91 9.56 -1.40
CA VAL A 181 5.66 10.98 -1.16
C VAL A 181 4.25 11.34 -1.61
N GLU A 182 3.55 12.09 -0.77
CA GLU A 182 2.23 12.61 -1.12
C GLU A 182 2.38 13.72 -2.16
N VAL A 183 1.78 13.53 -3.35
CA VAL A 183 1.84 14.48 -4.46
C VAL A 183 0.56 15.29 -4.62
N ALA A 184 -0.56 14.76 -4.13
CA ALA A 184 -1.84 15.47 -4.07
C ALA A 184 -2.74 14.83 -3.00
N ARG A 185 -3.83 15.51 -2.64
CA ARG A 185 -4.96 14.85 -1.97
C ARG A 185 -6.19 14.88 -2.83
N GLN A 186 -7.02 13.88 -2.70
CA GLN A 186 -8.31 13.81 -3.38
C GLN A 186 -9.39 13.83 -2.32
N VAL A 187 -10.37 14.68 -2.50
CA VAL A 187 -11.65 14.62 -1.80
C VAL A 187 -12.64 13.94 -2.74
N GLN A 188 -13.26 12.86 -2.28
CA GLN A 188 -14.27 12.12 -3.02
C GLN A 188 -15.46 11.86 -2.10
N ALA A 189 -16.67 12.10 -2.60
CA ALA A 189 -17.86 11.60 -1.95
C ALA A 189 -18.10 10.14 -2.33
N PHE A 190 -18.37 9.31 -1.35
CA PHE A 190 -18.82 7.93 -1.49
C PHE A 190 -20.27 7.85 -1.04
N ARG A 191 -21.04 7.03 -1.72
CA ARG A 191 -22.42 6.71 -1.34
C ARG A 191 -22.46 5.30 -0.79
N ILE A 192 -23.24 5.14 0.28
CA ILE A 192 -23.54 3.88 0.92
C ILE A 192 -25.04 3.69 0.77
N ALA A 193 -25.43 2.86 -0.19
CA ALA A 193 -26.83 2.60 -0.51
C ALA A 193 -27.28 1.30 0.15
N ILE A 194 -28.29 1.39 1.01
CA ILE A 194 -28.94 0.29 1.71
C ILE A 194 -30.21 -0.05 0.95
N TYR A 195 -30.37 -1.30 0.55
CA TYR A 195 -31.59 -1.88 0.00
C TYR A 195 -32.10 -2.91 1.00
N ALA A 196 -33.32 -2.73 1.49
CA ALA A 196 -33.90 -3.59 2.52
C ALA A 196 -35.36 -3.98 2.18
N PRO A 197 -35.81 -5.16 2.65
CA PRO A 197 -37.15 -5.67 2.33
C PRO A 197 -38.26 -5.01 3.15
N THR A 198 -37.92 -4.27 4.22
CA THR A 198 -38.87 -3.49 5.01
C THR A 198 -38.26 -2.15 5.46
N PRO A 199 -39.07 -1.11 5.72
CA PRO A 199 -38.59 0.16 6.27
C PRO A 199 -37.92 -0.01 7.64
N ALA A 200 -38.46 -0.90 8.48
CA ALA A 200 -37.92 -1.14 9.82
C ALA A 200 -36.48 -1.68 9.77
N ILE A 201 -36.19 -2.62 8.86
CA ILE A 201 -34.85 -3.16 8.66
C ILE A 201 -33.92 -2.09 8.08
N ARG A 202 -34.39 -1.33 7.07
CA ARG A 202 -33.64 -0.21 6.49
C ARG A 202 -33.19 0.78 7.55
N ASP A 203 -34.12 1.19 8.42
CA ASP A 203 -33.87 2.21 9.44
C ASP A 203 -33.00 1.66 10.58
N ALA A 204 -33.18 0.39 10.97
CA ALA A 204 -32.33 -0.28 11.94
C ALA A 204 -30.86 -0.32 11.47
N ILE A 205 -30.62 -0.64 10.19
CA ILE A 205 -29.27 -0.67 9.62
C ILE A 205 -28.69 0.73 9.48
N GLY A 206 -29.49 1.70 9.00
CA GLY A 206 -29.06 3.10 8.92
C GLY A 206 -28.59 3.66 10.27
N ARG A 207 -29.26 3.31 11.37
CA ARG A 207 -28.86 3.70 12.73
C ARG A 207 -27.53 3.11 13.19
N LEU A 208 -27.06 2.01 12.59
CA LEU A 208 -25.75 1.43 12.90
C LEU A 208 -24.64 2.04 12.04
N ILE A 209 -24.92 2.29 10.76
CA ILE A 209 -23.90 2.77 9.81
C ILE A 209 -23.32 4.12 10.22
N SER A 210 -24.17 5.12 10.48
CA SER A 210 -23.65 6.48 10.72
C SER A 210 -22.77 6.57 11.97
N PRO A 211 -23.17 6.06 13.15
CA PRO A 211 -22.32 6.07 14.34
C PRO A 211 -21.01 5.28 14.15
N THR A 212 -21.05 4.14 13.46
CA THR A 212 -19.84 3.38 13.14
C THR A 212 -18.84 4.22 12.34
N LEU A 213 -19.30 4.87 11.27
CA LEU A 213 -18.41 5.66 10.42
C LEU A 213 -17.96 6.96 11.09
N MET A 214 -18.77 7.54 11.99
CA MET A 214 -18.34 8.68 12.82
C MET A 214 -17.25 8.31 13.82
N GLN A 215 -17.14 7.04 14.22
CA GLN A 215 -16.06 6.56 15.10
C GLN A 215 -14.76 6.29 14.33
N VAL A 216 -14.82 6.15 13.00
CA VAL A 216 -13.63 5.99 12.16
C VAL A 216 -12.85 7.31 12.14
N ARG A 217 -11.70 7.32 12.82
CA ARG A 217 -10.80 8.48 12.81
C ARG A 217 -10.06 8.63 11.48
N ARG A 218 -9.70 7.51 10.85
CA ARG A 218 -9.05 7.41 9.54
C ARG A 218 -9.09 5.96 9.08
N PHE A 219 -9.17 5.77 7.77
CA PHE A 219 -8.78 4.52 7.13
C PHE A 219 -7.25 4.46 6.97
N GLU A 220 -6.67 3.34 7.39
CA GLU A 220 -5.27 2.96 7.13
C GLU A 220 -5.22 2.28 5.75
N LEU A 221 -4.36 2.78 4.86
CA LEU A 221 -4.18 2.27 3.50
C LEU A 221 -2.71 1.89 3.28
N GLU A 222 -2.42 1.07 2.28
CA GLU A 222 -1.08 0.51 2.03
C GLU A 222 0.03 1.58 1.94
N TYR A 223 -0.30 2.78 1.45
CA TYR A 223 0.67 3.86 1.24
C TYR A 223 0.36 5.15 1.99
N GLY A 224 -0.62 5.17 2.88
CA GLY A 224 -0.98 6.38 3.61
C GLY A 224 -2.26 6.28 4.40
N VAL A 225 -2.66 7.41 4.98
CA VAL A 225 -3.87 7.49 5.80
C VAL A 225 -4.82 8.53 5.26
N THR A 226 -6.11 8.25 5.39
CA THR A 226 -7.18 9.21 5.07
C THR A 226 -7.39 10.20 6.22
N ASN A 227 -8.11 11.30 5.95
CA ASN A 227 -8.78 12.02 7.03
C ASN A 227 -10.04 11.28 7.48
N ALA A 228 -10.57 11.63 8.65
CA ALA A 228 -11.85 11.12 9.12
C ALA A 228 -12.94 11.29 8.06
N PRO A 229 -13.73 10.23 7.74
CA PRO A 229 -14.87 10.33 6.86
C PRO A 229 -15.85 11.40 7.35
N LYS A 230 -16.27 12.29 6.46
CA LYS A 230 -17.20 13.38 6.78
C LYS A 230 -18.58 13.01 6.28
N TYR A 231 -19.54 12.97 7.18
CA TYR A 231 -20.94 12.85 6.81
C TYR A 231 -21.36 14.06 5.96
N LEU A 232 -21.99 13.82 4.80
CA LEU A 232 -22.47 14.88 3.90
C LEU A 232 -23.98 15.03 3.99
N ASN A 233 -24.72 13.99 3.64
CA ASN A 233 -26.18 13.96 3.71
C ASN A 233 -26.72 12.53 3.70
N VAL A 234 -28.03 12.41 3.95
CA VAL A 234 -28.81 11.18 3.82
C VAL A 234 -30.11 11.49 3.11
N TRP A 235 -30.59 10.53 2.33
CA TRP A 235 -31.98 10.52 1.88
C TRP A 235 -32.52 9.10 1.86
N THR A 236 -33.83 9.01 1.92
CA THR A 236 -34.59 7.77 1.77
C THR A 236 -35.42 7.84 0.51
N ASP A 237 -35.49 6.73 -0.21
CA ASP A 237 -36.26 6.59 -1.43
C ASP A 237 -37.07 5.30 -1.34
N ASP A 238 -38.37 5.45 -1.23
CA ASP A 238 -39.33 4.35 -1.16
C ASP A 238 -40.24 4.31 -2.40
N ALA A 239 -39.82 4.94 -3.51
CA ALA A 239 -40.57 4.89 -4.76
C ALA A 239 -40.81 3.44 -5.24
N THR A 240 -39.90 2.52 -4.89
CA THR A 240 -39.97 1.09 -5.19
C THR A 240 -40.62 0.24 -4.08
N ALA A 241 -41.32 0.85 -3.12
CA ALA A 241 -41.99 0.11 -2.03
C ALA A 241 -42.98 -0.95 -2.55
N LYS A 242 -43.64 -0.70 -3.70
CA LYS A 242 -44.53 -1.69 -4.36
C LYS A 242 -43.80 -2.97 -4.81
N ALA A 243 -42.50 -2.87 -5.06
CA ALA A 243 -41.64 -4.01 -5.38
C ALA A 243 -40.97 -4.62 -4.13
N GLY A 244 -41.37 -4.20 -2.92
CA GLY A 244 -40.78 -4.66 -1.67
C GLY A 244 -39.36 -4.14 -1.42
N VAL A 245 -38.95 -3.05 -2.10
CA VAL A 245 -37.59 -2.49 -2.00
C VAL A 245 -37.65 -1.12 -1.35
N PHE A 246 -37.05 -1.01 -0.17
CA PHE A 246 -36.92 0.22 0.60
C PHE A 246 -35.47 0.66 0.62
N LYS A 247 -35.20 1.90 0.21
CA LYS A 247 -33.83 2.38 -0.01
C LYS A 247 -33.47 3.55 0.90
N ARG A 248 -32.26 3.51 1.44
CA ARG A 248 -31.62 4.62 2.15
C ARG A 248 -30.22 4.81 1.58
N VAL A 249 -29.82 6.06 1.36
CA VAL A 249 -28.48 6.37 0.87
C VAL A 249 -27.83 7.40 1.80
N GLU A 250 -26.65 7.08 2.27
CA GLU A 250 -25.80 8.00 3.04
C GLU A 250 -24.58 8.38 2.20
N ARG A 251 -24.28 9.69 2.12
CA ARG A 251 -23.07 10.18 1.45
C ARG A 251 -22.01 10.59 2.46
N TRP A 252 -20.79 10.20 2.17
CA TRP A 252 -19.61 10.40 3.00
C TRP A 252 -18.47 10.96 2.16
N GLY A 253 -17.94 12.11 2.53
CA GLY A 253 -16.75 12.68 1.95
C GLY A 253 -15.50 12.09 2.59
N VAL A 254 -14.59 11.54 1.80
CA VAL A 254 -13.28 11.08 2.26
C VAL A 254 -12.20 11.87 1.56
N GLU A 255 -11.24 12.34 2.34
CA GLU A 255 -10.02 12.94 1.83
C GLU A 255 -8.87 11.95 1.99
N TYR A 256 -8.22 11.58 0.89
CA TYR A 256 -7.16 10.57 0.87
C TYR A 256 -5.96 11.04 0.03
N PRO A 257 -4.75 10.58 0.37
CA PRO A 257 -3.54 10.99 -0.34
C PRO A 257 -3.43 10.27 -1.67
N THR A 258 -2.89 10.99 -2.65
CA THR A 258 -2.33 10.44 -3.87
C THR A 258 -0.82 10.46 -3.74
N ASN A 259 -0.21 9.28 -3.83
CA ASN A 259 1.22 9.13 -3.60
C ASN A 259 1.97 8.77 -4.88
N ALA A 260 3.14 9.38 -5.04
CA ALA A 260 4.18 8.88 -5.92
C ALA A 260 5.07 7.94 -5.12
N VAL A 261 5.36 6.77 -5.69
CA VAL A 261 6.25 5.77 -5.08
C VAL A 261 7.52 5.70 -5.91
N GLU A 262 8.65 5.82 -5.24
CA GLU A 262 9.98 5.73 -5.83
C GLU A 262 10.77 4.61 -5.17
N GLN A 263 11.45 3.81 -5.99
CA GLN A 263 12.36 2.79 -5.53
C GLN A 263 13.71 3.42 -5.18
N VAL A 264 14.14 3.25 -3.94
CA VAL A 264 15.43 3.71 -3.42
C VAL A 264 16.38 2.52 -3.32
N PRO A 265 17.49 2.52 -4.08
CA PRO A 265 18.44 1.43 -4.04
C PRO A 265 19.20 1.38 -2.71
N GLY A 266 19.49 0.16 -2.23
CA GLY A 266 20.37 -0.05 -1.08
C GLY A 266 21.83 0.28 -1.38
N VAL A 267 22.58 0.75 -0.38
CA VAL A 267 24.01 1.09 -0.51
C VAL A 267 24.87 0.00 0.11
N LEU A 268 25.67 -0.71 -0.70
CA LEU A 268 26.56 -1.79 -0.25
C LEU A 268 27.85 -1.29 0.41
N PHE A 269 28.52 -0.36 -0.27
CA PHE A 269 29.81 0.19 0.17
C PHE A 269 29.74 1.71 0.10
N ALA A 270 30.00 2.38 1.22
CA ALA A 270 30.11 3.83 1.29
C ALA A 270 31.54 4.20 1.66
N GLY A 271 32.20 5.00 0.81
CA GLY A 271 33.53 5.55 1.09
C GLY A 271 33.42 6.90 1.81
N LEU A 272 34.40 7.23 2.65
CA LEU A 272 34.59 8.60 3.14
C LEU A 272 35.53 9.33 2.18
N ASN A 273 35.23 10.59 1.82
CA ASN A 273 36.20 11.44 1.16
C ASN A 273 37.29 11.91 2.15
N SER A 274 38.33 12.59 1.67
CA SER A 274 39.42 13.15 2.49
C SER A 274 38.98 14.17 3.55
N SER A 275 37.70 14.57 3.55
CA SER A 275 37.08 15.42 4.57
C SER A 275 36.23 14.63 5.58
N GLY A 276 36.28 13.30 5.57
CA GLY A 276 35.53 12.44 6.49
C GLY A 276 34.02 12.42 6.23
N LYS A 277 33.55 12.79 5.03
CA LYS A 277 32.13 12.72 4.65
C LYS A 277 31.86 11.50 3.78
N LEU A 278 30.75 10.79 4.07
CA LEU A 278 30.29 9.66 3.27
C LEU A 278 29.92 10.12 1.85
N VAL A 279 30.54 9.52 0.84
CA VAL A 279 30.11 9.63 -0.55
C VAL A 279 28.90 8.72 -0.71
N GLY A 280 27.70 9.30 -0.65
CA GLY A 280 26.42 8.59 -0.69
C GLY A 280 25.40 8.96 0.40
N GLN A 281 25.71 9.91 1.29
CA GLN A 281 24.73 10.36 2.29
C GLN A 281 23.77 11.41 1.73
N PHE A 282 22.47 11.10 1.84
CA PHE A 282 21.43 12.13 1.93
C PHE A 282 21.75 13.03 3.13
N HIS A 283 21.57 14.33 2.94
CA HIS A 283 21.79 15.36 3.96
C HIS A 283 20.96 15.03 5.22
N PRO A 284 21.47 15.29 6.44
CA PRO A 284 20.70 15.07 7.68
C PRO A 284 19.42 15.92 7.83
N ASP A 285 19.10 16.76 6.83
CA ASP A 285 17.90 17.62 6.83
C ASP A 285 16.85 17.19 5.78
N GLY A 286 16.87 15.93 5.33
CA GLY A 286 15.83 15.36 4.46
C GLY A 286 16.21 15.26 2.96
N PRO A 287 15.29 14.73 2.12
CA PRO A 287 15.57 14.45 0.72
C PRO A 287 15.82 15.73 -0.07
N ILE A 288 16.82 15.68 -0.94
CA ILE A 288 17.16 16.78 -1.85
C ILE A 288 16.02 16.89 -2.87
N THR A 289 15.19 17.92 -2.73
CA THR A 289 14.22 18.30 -3.76
C THR A 289 14.93 18.84 -5.01
N ILE A 290 14.36 18.58 -6.18
CA ILE A 290 14.86 18.98 -7.52
C ILE A 290 15.20 20.48 -7.62
N GLU A 291 14.64 21.35 -6.77
CA GLU A 291 15.01 22.78 -6.69
C GLU A 291 16.48 23.02 -6.36
N ARG A 292 17.18 22.08 -5.70
CA ARG A 292 18.61 22.27 -5.36
C ARG A 292 19.55 21.95 -6.52
N ILE A 293 19.11 21.19 -7.53
CA ILE A 293 19.90 20.93 -8.75
C ILE A 293 19.94 22.18 -9.64
N ILE A 294 18.88 23.00 -9.64
CA ILE A 294 18.81 24.24 -10.42
C ILE A 294 19.79 25.30 -9.88
N ASN A 295 19.98 25.39 -8.56
CA ASN A 295 20.90 26.37 -7.95
C ASN A 295 22.39 26.01 -8.07
N VAL A 296 22.74 24.74 -8.31
CA VAL A 296 24.12 24.35 -8.64
C VAL A 296 24.44 24.69 -10.10
N TRP A 297 23.44 24.72 -10.98
CA TRP A 297 23.62 25.08 -12.38
C TRP A 297 23.69 26.61 -12.60
N THR A 298 22.93 27.41 -11.85
CA THR A 298 23.00 28.89 -11.91
C THR A 298 24.24 29.47 -11.22
N GLY A 299 24.91 28.72 -10.34
CA GLY A 299 26.19 29.13 -9.74
C GLY A 299 27.39 29.03 -10.70
N CYS A 300 27.28 28.26 -11.79
CA CYS A 300 28.36 28.06 -12.75
C CYS A 300 28.36 29.11 -13.89
N SER A 301 27.26 29.87 -14.09
CA SER A 301 27.20 30.88 -15.16
C SER A 301 27.74 32.26 -14.77
N ASN A 302 28.03 32.52 -13.48
CA ASN A 302 28.53 33.81 -13.00
C ASN A 302 30.06 33.90 -12.84
N ARG A 303 30.84 32.95 -13.39
CA ARG A 303 32.31 33.02 -13.42
C ARG A 303 32.92 33.29 -14.80
N PHE A 304 32.09 33.64 -15.79
CA PHE A 304 32.54 34.17 -17.07
C PHE A 304 31.89 35.53 -17.34
N ARG A 305 32.32 36.54 -16.59
CA ARG A 305 32.34 37.95 -16.98
C ARG A 305 33.57 38.60 -16.36
#